data_AF-A0A9J6GWZ8-F1
#
_entry.id   AF-A0A9J6GWZ8-F1
#
_cell.length_a   1.000
_cell.length_b   1.000
_cell.length_c   1.000
_cell.angle_alpha   90.00
_cell.angle_beta   90.00
_cell.angle_gamma   90.00
#
_symmetry.space_group_name_H-M   'P 1'
#
loop_
_entity.id
_entity.type
_entity.pdbx_description
1 polymer ?
#
loop_
_entity_poly.entity_id
_entity_poly.type
_entity_poly.pdbx_seq_one_letter_code
_entity_poly.pdbx_strand_id
1 'polypeptide(L)'
;MEQLRLVEHIRSEFSPDNYPAHSIKIMPLLDFMRRELHKIFTSDLVKAGGKLLEVGCGPTMYTAMSASLAFDDIVMADLVPANIREVRKWVDAEPDAKDWSLFAERQAELEGHIDVEKGASTIIARTRNAIRDVTLCNICEPGVLL
;
A
#
# COMPACT_ATOMS: atom_id res chain seq x y z
N MET A 1 22.20 9.03 18.32
CA MET A 1 21.48 8.40 19.46
C MET A 1 19.98 8.69 19.44
N GLU A 2 19.55 9.93 19.16
CA GLU A 2 18.13 10.29 19.10
C GLU A 2 17.35 9.57 17.99
N GLN A 3 17.91 9.50 16.77
CA GLN A 3 17.29 8.80 15.64
C GLN A 3 17.07 7.30 15.91
N LEU A 4 18.06 6.62 16.51
CA LEU A 4 17.92 5.20 16.88
C LEU A 4 16.79 4.99 17.90
N ARG A 5 16.70 5.87 18.90
CA ARG A 5 15.60 5.82 19.89
C ARG A 5 14.24 6.06 19.24
N LEU A 6 14.15 6.98 18.27
CA LEU A 6 12.91 7.22 17.54
C LEU A 6 12.51 6.02 16.69
N VAL A 7 13.47 5.40 15.99
CA VAL A 7 13.24 4.17 15.20
C VAL A 7 12.72 3.05 16.10
N GLU A 8 13.39 2.81 17.24
CA GLU A 8 12.95 1.80 18.21
C GLU A 8 11.56 2.09 18.75
N HIS A 9 11.29 3.36 19.11
CA HIS A 9 9.99 3.79 19.62
C HIS A 9 8.86 3.60 18.61
N ILE A 10 9.04 4.03 17.36
CA ILE A 10 8.05 3.80 16.31
C ILE A 10 7.84 2.30 16.08
N ARG A 11 8.93 1.52 16.07
CA ARG A 11 8.88 0.08 15.84
C ARG A 11 8.12 -0.67 16.94
N SER A 12 8.22 -0.23 18.19
CA SER A 12 7.59 -0.91 19.35
C SER A 12 6.19 -0.39 19.69
N GLU A 13 5.97 0.92 19.59
CA GLU A 13 4.76 1.55 20.14
C GLU A 13 3.65 1.79 19.10
N PHE A 14 3.97 1.75 17.80
CA PHE A 14 2.96 2.00 16.78
C PHE A 14 1.95 0.84 16.68
N SER A 15 0.65 1.17 16.74
CA SER A 15 -0.45 0.22 16.52
C SER A 15 -1.23 0.54 15.23
N PRO A 16 -1.47 -0.46 14.35
CA PRO A 16 -2.23 -0.28 13.12
C PRO A 16 -3.75 -0.33 13.30
N ASP A 17 -4.28 -0.54 14.50
CA ASP A 17 -5.71 -0.87 14.70
C ASP A 17 -6.64 0.27 14.31
N ASN A 18 -6.26 1.51 14.61
CA ASN A 18 -7.05 2.68 14.29
C ASN A 18 -6.78 3.23 12.88
N TYR A 19 -5.88 2.60 12.11
CA TYR A 19 -5.44 3.12 10.82
C TYR A 19 -6.55 3.15 9.75
N PRO A 20 -7.48 2.18 9.65
CA PRO A 20 -8.62 2.30 8.73
C PRO A 20 -9.50 3.51 9.03
N ALA A 21 -9.85 3.72 10.32
CA ALA A 21 -10.63 4.88 10.74
C ALA A 21 -9.88 6.20 10.50
N HIS A 22 -8.57 6.22 10.69
CA HIS A 22 -7.73 7.36 10.33
C HIS A 22 -7.75 7.61 8.82
N SER A 23 -7.60 6.56 8.01
CA SER A 23 -7.58 6.64 6.54
C SER A 23 -8.88 7.23 5.98
N ILE A 24 -10.02 6.88 6.58
CA ILE A 24 -11.32 7.48 6.23
C ILE A 24 -11.33 9.00 6.53
N LYS A 25 -10.76 9.43 7.67
CA LYS A 25 -10.71 10.86 8.03
C LYS A 25 -9.84 11.68 7.08
N ILE A 26 -8.78 11.09 6.55
CA ILE A 26 -7.87 11.74 5.60
C ILE A 26 -8.21 11.44 4.13
N MET A 27 -9.40 10.90 3.85
CA MET A 27 -9.81 10.49 2.51
C MET A 27 -9.63 11.56 1.43
N PRO A 28 -9.90 12.86 1.66
CA PRO A 28 -9.63 13.88 0.63
C PRO A 28 -8.17 13.98 0.20
N LEU A 29 -7.23 13.77 1.15
CA LEU A 29 -5.80 13.72 0.85
C LEU A 29 -5.46 12.45 0.06
N LEU A 30 -5.99 11.30 0.47
CA LEU A 30 -5.77 10.02 -0.23
C LEU A 30 -6.35 10.04 -1.64
N ASP A 31 -7.51 10.67 -1.85
CA ASP A 31 -8.10 10.86 -3.17
C ASP A 31 -7.21 11.73 -4.07
N PHE A 32 -6.59 12.78 -3.52
CA PHE A 32 -5.61 13.58 -4.24
C PHE A 32 -4.39 12.73 -4.62
N MET A 33 -3.78 12.04 -3.65
CA MET A 33 -2.61 11.19 -3.89
C MET A 33 -2.90 10.11 -4.95
N ARG A 34 -4.04 9.43 -4.85
CA ARG A 34 -4.47 8.40 -5.80
C ARG A 34 -4.60 8.94 -7.21
N ARG A 35 -5.20 10.13 -7.39
CA ARG A 35 -5.31 10.77 -8.72
C ARG A 35 -3.96 11.09 -9.33
N GLU A 36 -3.02 11.59 -8.53
CA GLU A 36 -1.68 11.90 -9.02
C GLU A 36 -0.89 10.62 -9.35
N LEU A 37 -0.98 9.59 -8.52
CA LEU A 37 -0.39 8.27 -8.81
C LEU A 37 -0.98 7.66 -10.08
N HIS A 38 -2.29 7.73 -10.27
CA HIS A 38 -2.94 7.22 -11.48
C HIS A 38 -2.41 7.93 -12.74
N LYS A 39 -2.26 9.27 -12.71
CA LYS A 39 -1.64 10.01 -13.81
C LYS A 39 -0.21 9.56 -14.07
N ILE A 40 0.59 9.37 -13.02
CA ILE A 40 1.98 8.94 -13.14
C ILE A 40 2.06 7.55 -13.79
N PHE A 41 1.32 6.57 -13.27
CA PHE A 41 1.37 5.17 -13.73
C PHE A 41 0.69 4.93 -15.08
N THR A 42 -0.13 5.86 -15.57
CA THR A 42 -0.72 5.81 -16.92
C THR A 42 0.02 6.68 -17.95
N SER A 43 1.01 7.45 -17.51
CA SER A 43 1.83 8.28 -18.40
C SER A 43 3.09 7.55 -18.89
N ASP A 44 3.77 8.14 -19.87
CA ASP A 44 5.08 7.66 -20.35
C ASP A 44 6.24 7.95 -19.38
N LEU A 45 5.97 8.56 -18.21
CA LEU A 45 7.00 8.83 -17.18
C LEU A 45 7.48 7.54 -16.50
N VAL A 46 6.61 6.53 -16.43
CA VAL A 46 6.90 5.24 -15.82
C VAL A 46 6.70 4.17 -16.88
N LYS A 47 7.78 3.43 -17.18
CA LYS A 47 7.68 2.28 -18.05
C LYS A 47 6.90 1.18 -17.33
N ALA A 48 5.80 0.73 -17.93
CA ALA A 48 5.04 -0.41 -17.42
C ALA A 48 5.88 -1.70 -17.42
N GLY A 49 5.61 -2.53 -16.41
CA GLY A 49 6.34 -3.76 -16.09
C GLY A 49 7.58 -3.52 -15.23
N GLY A 50 8.03 -4.58 -14.57
CA GLY A 50 9.24 -4.56 -13.75
C GLY A 50 8.94 -4.52 -12.25
N LYS A 51 9.98 -4.19 -11.48
CA LYS A 51 9.96 -4.28 -10.01
C LYS A 51 9.71 -2.92 -9.38
N LEU A 52 8.82 -2.86 -8.40
CA LEU A 52 8.58 -1.69 -7.55
C LEU A 52 8.86 -2.06 -6.09
N LEU A 53 9.64 -1.23 -5.39
CA LEU A 53 9.78 -1.30 -3.94
C LEU A 53 9.03 -0.12 -3.31
N GLU A 54 7.96 -0.41 -2.57
CA GLU A 54 7.25 0.58 -1.75
C GLU A 54 7.83 0.57 -0.33
N VAL A 55 8.43 1.68 0.08
CA VAL A 55 9.06 1.81 1.40
C VAL A 55 8.21 2.70 2.31
N GLY A 56 7.91 2.19 3.51
CA GLY A 56 7.02 2.84 4.46
C GLY A 56 5.55 2.65 4.08
N CYS A 57 5.16 1.46 3.64
CA CYS A 57 3.78 1.17 3.21
C CYS A 57 2.74 1.26 4.35
N GLY A 58 3.19 1.26 5.60
CA GLY A 58 2.31 1.19 6.75
C GLY A 58 1.46 -0.07 6.73
N PRO A 59 0.29 -0.08 7.41
CA PRO A 59 -0.63 -1.21 7.40
C PRO A 59 -1.60 -1.17 6.21
N THR A 60 -1.20 -0.59 5.06
CA THR A 60 -2.13 -0.21 3.98
C THR A 60 -1.65 -0.62 2.60
N MET A 61 -2.58 -0.68 1.64
CA MET A 61 -2.33 -1.17 0.28
C MET A 61 -2.81 -0.20 -0.81
N TYR A 62 -3.28 1.00 -0.46
CA TYR A 62 -3.86 1.91 -1.46
C TYR A 62 -2.83 2.38 -2.50
N THR A 63 -1.54 2.54 -2.14
CA THR A 63 -0.49 2.85 -3.12
C THR A 63 -0.27 1.68 -4.06
N ALA A 64 -0.20 0.46 -3.52
CA ALA A 64 -0.09 -0.78 -4.30
C ALA A 64 -1.30 -0.99 -5.23
N MET A 65 -2.52 -0.59 -4.82
CA MET A 65 -3.71 -0.61 -5.67
C MET A 65 -3.51 0.27 -6.92
N SER A 66 -2.96 1.48 -6.76
CA SER A 66 -2.63 2.35 -7.89
C SER A 66 -1.46 1.83 -8.72
N ALA A 67 -0.38 1.37 -8.06
CA ALA A 67 0.83 0.89 -8.72
C ALA A 67 0.63 -0.41 -9.51
N SER A 68 -0.28 -1.28 -9.08
CA SER A 68 -0.57 -2.55 -9.76
C SER A 68 -1.14 -2.40 -11.18
N LEU A 69 -1.49 -1.17 -11.59
CA LEU A 69 -1.82 -0.85 -12.97
C LEU A 69 -0.58 -0.92 -13.89
N ALA A 70 0.61 -0.60 -13.35
CA ALA A 70 1.86 -0.54 -14.10
C ALA A 70 2.86 -1.63 -13.70
N PHE A 71 2.79 -2.18 -12.48
CA PHE A 71 3.76 -3.14 -11.96
C PHE A 71 3.12 -4.46 -11.55
N ASP A 72 3.80 -5.58 -11.84
CA ASP A 72 3.41 -6.96 -11.54
C ASP A 72 4.37 -7.68 -10.56
N ASP A 73 5.37 -6.94 -10.07
CA ASP A 73 6.36 -7.36 -9.09
C ASP A 73 6.58 -6.22 -8.06
N ILE A 74 5.71 -6.17 -7.06
CA ILE A 74 5.71 -5.15 -6.00
C ILE A 74 6.22 -5.78 -4.71
N VAL A 75 7.24 -5.18 -4.10
CA VAL A 75 7.67 -5.47 -2.73
C VAL A 75 7.19 -4.35 -1.82
N MET A 76 6.42 -4.70 -0.79
CA MET A 76 5.95 -3.76 0.21
C MET A 76 6.82 -3.85 1.45
N ALA A 77 7.33 -2.71 1.93
CA ALA A 77 8.30 -2.68 3.00
C ALA A 77 7.92 -1.65 4.06
N ASP A 78 8.09 -2.01 5.34
CA ASP A 78 7.79 -1.13 6.47
C ASP A 78 8.69 -1.42 7.68
N LEU A 79 8.88 -0.42 8.53
CA LEU A 79 9.66 -0.54 9.76
C LEU A 79 8.94 -1.35 10.84
N VAL A 80 7.61 -1.24 10.92
CA VAL A 80 6.81 -1.71 12.04
C VAL A 80 6.32 -3.15 11.80
N PRO A 81 6.69 -4.14 12.64
CA PRO A 81 6.25 -5.52 12.46
C PRO A 81 4.73 -5.71 12.49
N ALA A 82 4.00 -4.88 13.23
CA ALA A 82 2.54 -4.91 13.25
C ALA A 82 1.94 -4.52 11.88
N ASN A 83 2.52 -3.53 11.20
CA ASN A 83 2.08 -3.14 9.85
C ASN A 83 2.29 -4.28 8.85
N ILE A 84 3.47 -4.90 8.86
CA ILE A 84 3.79 -6.05 8.00
C ILE A 84 2.78 -7.20 8.18
N ARG A 85 2.36 -7.50 9.42
CA ARG A 85 1.35 -8.52 9.67
C ARG A 85 0.00 -8.16 9.04
N GLU A 86 -0.45 -6.92 9.20
CA GLU A 86 -1.74 -6.48 8.64
C GLU A 86 -1.75 -6.50 7.11
N VAL A 87 -0.65 -6.10 6.47
CA VAL A 87 -0.52 -6.20 5.01
C VAL A 87 -0.53 -7.65 4.55
N ARG A 88 0.22 -8.55 5.21
CA ARG A 88 0.24 -9.98 4.87
C ARG A 88 -1.14 -10.62 5.00
N LYS A 89 -1.85 -10.40 6.11
CA LYS A 89 -3.24 -10.86 6.27
C LYS A 89 -4.11 -10.44 5.10
N TRP A 90 -4.01 -9.18 4.68
CA TRP A 90 -4.78 -8.69 3.55
C TRP A 90 -4.36 -9.33 2.23
N VAL A 91 -3.06 -9.51 1.98
CA VAL A 91 -2.52 -10.16 0.77
C VAL A 91 -2.99 -11.62 0.68
N ASP A 92 -2.90 -12.35 1.79
CA ASP A 92 -3.25 -13.77 1.90
C ASP A 92 -4.76 -14.02 2.04
N ALA A 93 -5.57 -12.95 2.01
CA ALA A 93 -7.02 -12.99 2.18
C ALA A 93 -7.47 -13.70 3.47
N GLU A 94 -6.73 -13.48 4.56
CA GLU A 94 -7.08 -14.05 5.87
C GLU A 94 -8.46 -13.56 6.34
N PRO A 95 -9.26 -14.41 7.02
CA PRO A 95 -10.62 -14.05 7.44
C PRO A 95 -10.70 -12.85 8.40
N ASP A 96 -9.63 -12.59 9.16
CA ASP A 96 -9.52 -11.47 10.09
C ASP A 96 -8.77 -10.26 9.51
N ALA A 97 -8.47 -10.27 8.20
CA ALA A 97 -7.88 -9.13 7.54
C ALA A 97 -8.82 -7.92 7.58
N LYS A 98 -8.26 -6.74 7.85
CA LYS A 98 -9.01 -5.47 7.81
C LYS A 98 -9.62 -5.26 6.43
N ASP A 99 -10.85 -4.76 6.42
CA ASP A 99 -11.56 -4.44 5.18
C ASP A 99 -11.05 -3.13 4.58
N TRP A 100 -10.58 -3.19 3.33
CA TRP A 100 -10.10 -2.07 2.54
C TRP A 100 -10.91 -1.87 1.25
N SER A 101 -12.09 -2.49 1.15
CA SER A 101 -12.94 -2.49 -0.05
C SER A 101 -13.32 -1.09 -0.49
N LEU A 102 -13.61 -0.18 0.46
CA LEU A 102 -13.90 1.23 0.16
C LEU A 102 -12.79 1.91 -0.67
N PHE A 103 -11.52 1.58 -0.41
CA PHE A 103 -10.41 2.17 -1.16
C PHE A 103 -10.26 1.52 -2.54
N ALA A 104 -10.57 0.23 -2.66
CA ALA A 104 -10.62 -0.47 -3.94
C ALA A 104 -11.76 0.05 -4.83
N GLU A 105 -12.95 0.32 -4.27
CA GLU A 105 -14.07 0.95 -4.96
C GLU A 105 -13.70 2.33 -5.49
N ARG A 106 -13.10 3.17 -4.64
CA ARG A 106 -12.61 4.50 -5.02
C ARG A 106 -11.54 4.44 -6.12
N GLN A 107 -10.69 3.41 -6.12
CA GLN A 107 -9.71 3.16 -7.18
C GLN A 107 -10.38 2.67 -8.47
N ALA A 108 -11.40 1.82 -8.37
CA ALA A 108 -12.17 1.33 -9.51
C ALA A 108 -12.97 2.45 -10.20
N GLU A 109 -13.60 3.34 -9.43
CA GLU A 109 -14.23 4.56 -9.93
C GLU A 109 -13.22 5.41 -10.73
N LEU A 110 -12.02 5.59 -10.17
CA LEU A 110 -10.96 6.36 -10.83
C LEU A 110 -10.46 5.70 -12.12
N GLU A 111 -10.38 4.37 -12.15
CA GLU A 111 -9.99 3.59 -13.33
C GLU A 111 -11.14 3.44 -14.36
N GLY A 112 -12.31 4.04 -14.11
CA GLY A 112 -13.42 4.11 -15.07
C GLY A 112 -14.30 2.86 -15.11
N HIS A 113 -14.30 2.04 -14.05
CA HIS A 113 -15.22 0.90 -13.96
C HIS A 113 -16.67 1.36 -13.80
N ILE A 114 -17.56 0.91 -14.69
CA ILE A 114 -19.01 1.19 -14.62
C ILE A 114 -19.64 0.44 -13.44
N ASP A 115 -19.29 -0.83 -13.30
CA ASP A 115 -19.64 -1.65 -12.14
C ASP A 115 -18.51 -1.54 -11.11
N VAL A 116 -18.72 -0.68 -10.12
CA VAL A 116 -17.70 -0.33 -9.11
C VAL A 116 -17.38 -1.52 -8.20
N GLU A 117 -18.36 -2.36 -7.86
CA GLU A 117 -18.15 -3.52 -6.98
C GLU A 117 -17.29 -4.58 -7.68
N LYS A 118 -17.63 -4.89 -8.94
CA LYS A 118 -16.81 -5.78 -9.77
C LYS A 118 -15.44 -5.19 -10.07
N GLY A 119 -15.38 -3.88 -10.28
CA GLY A 119 -14.13 -3.13 -10.43
C GLY A 119 -13.25 -3.27 -9.19
N ALA A 120 -13.79 -3.03 -7.99
CA ALA A 120 -13.07 -3.18 -6.73
C ALA A 120 -12.50 -4.60 -6.56
N SER A 121 -13.29 -5.62 -6.88
CA SER A 121 -12.83 -7.02 -6.88
C SER A 121 -11.66 -7.25 -7.83
N THR A 122 -11.69 -6.62 -9.01
CA THR A 122 -10.60 -6.66 -10.00
C THR A 122 -9.35 -5.97 -9.47
N ILE A 123 -9.47 -4.80 -8.85
CA ILE A 123 -8.36 -4.07 -8.23
C ILE A 123 -7.73 -4.90 -7.11
N ILE A 124 -8.53 -5.46 -6.21
CA ILE A 124 -8.06 -6.30 -5.11
C ILE A 124 -7.26 -7.49 -5.65
N ALA A 125 -7.83 -8.23 -6.61
CA ALA A 125 -7.19 -9.40 -7.20
C ALA A 125 -5.88 -9.04 -7.92
N ARG A 126 -5.89 -7.98 -8.73
CA ARG A 126 -4.69 -7.48 -9.42
C ARG A 126 -3.60 -7.08 -8.43
N THR A 127 -3.97 -6.36 -7.38
CA THR A 127 -3.04 -5.87 -6.35
C THR A 127 -2.40 -7.03 -5.61
N ARG A 128 -3.19 -8.01 -5.13
CA ARG A 128 -2.67 -9.21 -4.45
C ARG A 128 -1.71 -10.00 -5.35
N ASN A 129 -2.04 -10.15 -6.62
CA ASN A 129 -1.18 -10.86 -7.58
C ASN A 129 0.13 -10.10 -7.89
N ALA A 130 0.10 -8.77 -7.85
CA ALA A 130 1.27 -7.93 -8.10
C ALA A 130 2.23 -7.90 -6.90
N ILE A 131 1.73 -8.01 -5.67
CA ILE A 131 2.56 -8.04 -4.46
C ILE A 131 3.29 -9.38 -4.39
N ARG A 132 4.62 -9.35 -4.44
CA ARG A 132 5.50 -10.53 -4.40
C ARG A 132 6.05 -10.81 -3.03
N ASP A 133 6.33 -9.77 -2.26
CA ASP A 133 6.81 -9.90 -0.89
C ASP A 133 6.37 -8.72 -0.03
N VAL A 134 6.28 -8.97 1.27
CA VAL A 134 5.99 -7.98 2.30
C VAL A 134 7.06 -8.13 3.37
N THR A 135 7.94 -7.16 3.54
CA THR A 135 9.18 -7.33 4.32
C THR A 135 9.47 -6.19 5.29
N LEU A 136 10.25 -6.48 6.33
CA LEU A 136 10.72 -5.45 7.25
C LEU A 136 11.81 -4.62 6.60
N CYS A 137 11.74 -3.31 6.76
CA CYS A 137 12.73 -2.38 6.23
C CYS A 137 12.98 -1.24 7.19
N ASN A 138 14.25 -1.02 7.50
CA ASN A 138 14.72 0.13 8.26
C ASN A 138 15.56 1.02 7.35
N ILE A 139 14.99 2.12 6.88
CA ILE A 139 15.68 3.06 5.97
C ILE A 139 16.91 3.73 6.59
N CYS A 140 17.06 3.65 7.92
CA CYS A 140 18.23 4.18 8.61
C CYS A 140 19.41 3.20 8.61
N GLU A 141 19.22 1.95 8.17
CA GLU A 141 20.30 1.01 7.97
C GLU A 141 21.08 1.32 6.68
N PRO A 142 22.42 1.32 6.71
CA PRO A 142 23.24 1.50 5.52
C PRO A 142 22.92 0.44 4.45
N GLY A 143 22.83 0.86 3.17
CA GLY A 143 22.62 -0.06 2.04
C GLY A 143 21.16 -0.34 1.68
N VAL A 144 20.18 0.25 2.38
CA VAL A 144 18.74 0.00 2.14
C VAL A 144 18.16 0.82 0.99
N LEU A 145 18.57 2.09 0.82
CA LEU A 145 18.06 2.98 -0.24
C LEU A 145 19.17 3.48 -1.20
N LEU A 146 20.43 3.16 -0.92
CA LEU A 146 21.62 3.60 -1.66
C LEU A 146 22.69 2.51 -1.64
#